data_AF-A0A5S9R3X8-F1
#
_entry.id   AF-A0A5S9R3X8-F1
#
_cell.length_a   1.000
_cell.length_b   1.000
_cell.length_c   1.000
_cell.angle_alpha   90.00
_cell.angle_beta   90.00
_cell.angle_gamma   90.00
#
_symmetry.space_group_name_H-M   'P 1'
#
loop_
_entity.id
_entity.type
_entity.pdbx_description
1 polymer ?
#
loop_
_entity_poly.entity_id
_entity_poly.type
_entity_poly.pdbx_seq_one_letter_code
_entity_poly.pdbx_strand_id
1 'polypeptide(L)'
;MWPGAPEQLDEVLKANNVPDVEINKMTFENAMRWYHWDPFTHISKEQATVGALRKAAEGHDVSIQSLSKHDHGGANFTDFAANAKQLAGNKD
;
A
#
# COMPACT_ATOMS: atom_id res chain seq x y z
N MET A 1 0.01 -2.84 6.60
CA MET A 1 -0.14 -2.97 5.15
C MET A 1 -1.26 -2.04 4.70
N TRP A 2 -1.23 -1.52 3.47
CA TRP A 2 -2.06 -0.39 2.97
C TRP A 2 -3.50 -0.37 3.52
N PRO A 3 -4.05 0.80 3.91
CA PRO A 3 -3.54 2.16 3.67
C PRO A 3 -2.65 2.74 4.79
N GLY A 4 -2.61 2.12 5.97
CA GLY A 4 -1.79 2.59 7.11
C GLY A 4 -0.32 2.17 7.07
N ALA A 5 0.23 1.89 5.88
CA ALA A 5 1.61 1.43 5.75
C ALA A 5 2.65 2.46 6.25
N PRO A 6 2.50 3.78 5.99
CA PRO A 6 3.43 4.78 6.49
C PRO A 6 3.48 4.85 8.02
N GLU A 7 2.32 4.79 8.70
CA GLU A 7 2.24 4.83 10.16
C GLU A 7 2.85 3.59 10.81
N GLN A 8 2.56 2.41 10.26
CA GLN A 8 3.17 1.16 10.73
C GLN A 8 4.68 1.14 10.52
N LEU A 9 5.17 1.72 9.42
CA LEU A 9 6.61 1.87 9.20
C LEU A 9 7.24 2.78 10.26
N ASP A 10 6.62 3.93 10.56
CA ASP A 10 7.09 4.85 11.60
C ASP A 10 7.14 4.19 12.99
N GLU A 11 6.14 3.39 13.36
CA GLU A 11 6.12 2.61 14.60
C GLU A 11 7.33 1.66 14.70
N VAL A 12 7.64 0.92 13.62
CA VAL A 12 8.77 -0.02 13.61
C VAL A 12 10.12 0.71 13.67
N LEU A 13 10.26 1.83 12.95
CA LEU A 13 11.47 2.63 12.96
C LEU A 13 11.74 3.21 14.36
N LYS A 14 10.70 3.69 15.04
CA LYS A 14 10.77 4.16 16.44
C LYS A 14 11.11 3.02 17.40
N ALA A 15 10.46 1.87 17.26
CA ALA A 15 10.68 0.70 18.11
C ALA A 15 12.13 0.19 18.06
N ASN A 16 12.82 0.40 16.94
CA ASN A 16 14.22 0.00 16.74
C ASN A 16 15.23 1.15 16.88
N ASN A 17 14.79 2.32 17.38
CA ASN A 17 15.64 3.51 17.57
C ASN A 17 16.44 3.89 16.30
N VAL A 18 15.84 3.75 15.12
CA VAL A 18 16.51 4.08 13.87
C VAL A 18 16.72 5.61 13.80
N PRO A 19 17.96 6.09 13.59
CA PRO A 19 18.21 7.53 13.48
C PRO A 19 17.55 8.14 12.24
N ASP A 20 17.10 9.40 12.34
CA ASP A 20 16.44 10.13 11.25
C ASP A 20 17.25 10.16 9.94
N VAL A 21 18.58 10.19 10.03
CA VAL A 21 19.46 10.15 8.85
C VAL A 21 19.35 8.83 8.09
N GLU A 22 19.18 7.71 8.78
CA GLU A 22 18.99 6.41 8.14
C GLU A 22 17.56 6.26 7.62
N ILE A 23 16.56 6.78 8.36
CA ILE A 23 15.18 6.85 7.89
C ILE A 23 15.09 7.63 6.58
N ASN A 24 15.71 8.80 6.48
CA ASN A 24 15.68 9.62 5.27
C ASN A 24 16.33 8.92 4.07
N LYS A 25 17.47 8.25 4.29
CA LYS A 25 18.13 7.42 3.28
C LYS A 25 17.24 6.28 2.79
N MET A 26 16.58 5.57 3.69
CA MET A 26 15.69 4.44 3.35
C MET A 26 14.42 4.90 2.63
N THR A 27 13.85 6.03 3.04
CA THR A 27 12.52 6.47 2.60
C THR A 27 12.54 7.30 1.31
N PHE A 28 13.54 8.17 1.10
CA PHE A 28 13.55 9.01 -0.10
C PHE A 28 14.94 9.45 -0.61
N GLU A 29 15.94 9.72 0.22
CA GLU A 29 17.21 10.33 -0.24
C GLU A 29 17.99 9.40 -1.18
N ASN A 30 18.04 8.10 -0.88
CA ASN A 30 18.66 7.14 -1.81
C ASN A 30 17.86 7.06 -3.11
N ALA A 31 16.53 7.04 -3.05
CA ALA A 31 15.71 7.01 -4.26
C ALA A 31 15.98 8.25 -5.14
N MET A 32 16.00 9.45 -4.57
CA MET A 32 16.35 10.68 -5.30
C MET A 32 17.71 10.60 -5.98
N ARG A 33 18.73 10.12 -5.25
CA ARG A 33 20.09 9.99 -5.79
C ARG A 33 20.17 8.99 -6.94
N TRP A 34 19.51 7.84 -6.81
CA TRP A 34 19.60 6.76 -7.80
C TRP A 34 18.77 7.07 -9.05
N TYR A 35 17.60 7.66 -8.87
CA TYR A 35 16.70 8.01 -9.97
C TYR A 35 16.96 9.42 -10.54
N HIS A 36 17.95 10.14 -10.02
CA HIS A 36 18.30 11.51 -10.43
C HIS A 36 17.07 12.43 -10.49
N TRP A 37 16.21 12.31 -9.49
CA TRP A 37 14.94 13.02 -9.42
C TRP A 37 14.84 13.81 -8.13
N ASP A 38 14.49 15.09 -8.24
CA ASP A 38 14.25 15.97 -7.11
C ASP A 38 12.77 16.35 -7.02
N PRO A 39 12.00 15.79 -6.07
CA PRO A 39 10.62 16.17 -5.84
C PRO A 39 10.48 17.59 -5.29
N PHE A 40 11.52 18.14 -4.66
CA PHE A 40 11.45 19.40 -3.95
C PHE A 40 11.52 20.64 -4.85
N THR A 41 11.68 20.44 -6.16
CA THR A 41 11.55 21.51 -7.16
C THR A 41 10.12 22.01 -7.29
N HIS A 42 9.13 21.17 -6.98
CA HIS A 42 7.71 21.46 -7.12
C HIS A 42 6.99 21.70 -5.79
N ILE A 43 7.52 21.15 -4.70
CA ILE A 43 6.93 21.27 -3.36
C ILE A 43 8.04 21.47 -2.33
N SER A 44 7.86 22.39 -1.40
CA SER A 44 8.83 22.57 -0.30
C SER A 44 8.85 21.34 0.62
N LYS A 45 9.97 21.08 1.28
CA LYS A 45 10.13 19.90 2.14
C LYS A 45 9.14 19.92 3.31
N GLU A 46 8.82 21.10 3.82
CA GLU A 46 7.84 21.34 4.88
C GLU A 46 6.41 20.96 4.42
N GLN A 47 6.11 21.19 3.15
CA GLN A 47 4.82 20.83 2.53
C GLN A 47 4.74 19.36 2.10
N ALA A 48 5.88 18.68 1.94
CA ALA A 48 5.96 17.27 1.57
C ALA A 48 5.80 16.30 2.77
N THR A 49 5.40 16.80 3.94
CA THR A 49 5.09 15.95 5.10
C THR A 49 3.71 15.32 4.98
N VAL A 50 3.51 14.15 5.59
CA VAL A 50 2.21 13.45 5.58
C VAL A 50 1.08 14.35 6.11
N GLY A 51 1.35 15.12 7.17
CA GLY A 51 0.37 16.07 7.73
C GLY A 51 0.01 17.20 6.77
N ALA A 52 1.01 17.81 6.10
CA ALA A 52 0.77 18.87 5.13
C ALA A 52 0.01 18.36 3.90
N LEU A 53 0.35 17.17 3.40
CA LEU A 53 -0.35 16.55 2.26
C LEU A 53 -1.79 16.16 2.60
N ARG A 54 -2.05 15.65 3.82
CA ARG A 54 -3.43 15.39 4.28
C ARG A 54 -4.26 16.67 4.39
N LYS A 55 -3.65 17.74 4.91
CA LYS A 55 -4.28 19.06 4.95
C LYS A 55 -4.56 19.61 3.55
N ALA A 56 -3.64 19.43 2.61
CA ALA A 56 -3.83 19.85 1.22
C ALA A 56 -4.95 19.07 0.52
N ALA A 57 -5.24 17.84 0.96
CA ALA A 57 -6.35 17.02 0.46
C ALA A 57 -7.71 17.33 1.12
N GLU A 58 -7.80 18.33 2.01
CA GLU A 58 -9.08 18.75 2.60
C GLU A 58 -10.10 19.11 1.51
N GLY A 59 -11.32 18.59 1.64
CA GLY A 59 -12.39 18.77 0.65
C GLY A 59 -12.38 17.78 -0.51
N HIS A 60 -11.36 16.92 -0.62
CA HIS A 60 -11.36 15.78 -1.54
C HIS A 60 -11.85 14.49 -0.86
N ASP A 61 -12.54 13.63 -1.61
CA ASP A 61 -12.90 12.29 -1.14
C ASP A 61 -11.63 11.42 -1.05
N VAL A 62 -11.24 11.11 0.19
CA VAL A 62 -10.09 10.25 0.52
C VAL A 62 -10.55 8.93 1.14
N SER A 63 -11.81 8.52 0.90
CA SER A 63 -12.35 7.26 1.40
C SER A 63 -11.51 6.07 0.89
N ILE A 64 -11.27 5.11 1.78
CA ILE A 64 -10.52 3.89 1.44
C ILE A 64 -11.41 3.05 0.53
N GLN A 65 -11.03 2.93 -0.74
CA GLN A 65 -11.73 2.11 -1.73
C GLN A 65 -10.84 0.93 -2.15
N SER A 66 -11.34 -0.29 -1.98
CA SER A 66 -10.69 -1.48 -2.53
C SER A 66 -11.02 -1.59 -4.02
N LEU A 67 -10.05 -1.31 -4.89
CA LEU A 67 -10.22 -1.44 -6.35
C LEU A 67 -9.95 -2.86 -6.88
N SER A 68 -9.54 -3.79 -6.00
CA SER A 68 -9.44 -5.20 -6.36
C SER A 68 -10.85 -5.77 -6.58
N LYS A 69 -11.14 -6.12 -7.84
CA LYS A 69 -12.31 -6.93 -8.23
C LYS A 69 -12.04 -8.44 -8.13
N HIS A 70 -10.86 -8.85 -7.66
CA HIS A 70 -10.59 -10.26 -7.51
C HIS A 70 -11.37 -10.74 -6.28
N ASP A 71 -12.59 -11.20 -6.54
CA ASP A 71 -13.28 -12.09 -5.64
C ASP A 71 -12.35 -13.29 -5.46
N HIS A 72 -11.68 -13.37 -4.32
CA HIS A 72 -11.11 -14.64 -3.89
C HIS A 72 -12.31 -15.51 -3.59
N GLY A 73 -12.91 -16.07 -4.65
CA GLY A 73 -13.99 -17.03 -4.56
C GLY A 73 -13.52 -18.05 -3.54
N GLY A 74 -14.15 -18.02 -2.37
CA GLY A 74 -13.79 -18.89 -1.27
C GLY A 74 -13.80 -20.29 -1.84
N ALA A 75 -12.66 -21.00 -1.75
CA ALA A 75 -12.59 -22.39 -2.19
C ALA A 75 -13.49 -23.19 -1.25
N ASN A 76 -14.79 -23.20 -1.54
CA ASN A 76 -15.79 -23.93 -0.81
C ASN A 76 -15.76 -25.36 -1.32
N PHE A 77 -15.69 -26.30 -0.40
CA PHE A 77 -15.62 -27.73 -0.69
C PHE A 77 -16.80 -28.21 -1.58
N THR A 78 -17.95 -27.53 -1.48
CA THR A 78 -19.12 -27.73 -2.34
C THR A 78 -18.84 -27.43 -3.81
N ASP A 79 -18.07 -26.38 -4.10
CA ASP A 79 -17.77 -25.94 -5.46
C ASP A 79 -16.69 -26.83 -6.11
N PHE A 80 -15.79 -27.39 -5.30
CA PHE A 80 -14.86 -28.42 -5.74
C PHE A 80 -15.59 -29.73 -6.11
N ALA A 81 -16.53 -30.18 -5.27
CA ALA A 81 -17.33 -31.38 -5.54
C ALA A 81 -18.23 -31.23 -6.79
N ALA A 82 -18.81 -30.04 -6.99
CA ALA A 82 -19.61 -29.75 -8.17
C ALA A 82 -18.79 -29.79 -9.47
N ASN A 83 -17.60 -29.16 -9.48
CA ASN A 83 -16.69 -29.22 -10.63
C ASN A 83 -16.17 -30.63 -10.90
N ALA A 84 -15.87 -31.42 -9.86
CA ALA A 84 -15.43 -32.81 -10.00
C ALA A 84 -16.50 -33.70 -10.66
N LYS A 85 -17.78 -33.52 -10.31
CA LYS A 85 -18.90 -34.19 -10.99
C LYS A 85 -19.08 -33.77 -12.45
N GLN A 86 -18.78 -32.51 -12.77
CA GLN A 86 -18.92 -32.00 -14.13
C GLN A 86 -17.79 -32.49 -15.05
N LEU A 87 -16.57 -32.68 -14.51
CA LEU A 87 -15.41 -33.24 -15.19
C LEU A 87 -15.49 -34.77 -15.35
N ALA A 88 -16.02 -35.47 -14.34
CA ALA A 88 -16.34 -36.90 -14.43
C ALA A 88 -17.69 -37.07 -15.12
N GLY A 89 -17.75 -36.82 -16.43
CA GLY A 89 -18.97 -36.81 -17.25
C GLY A 89 -19.81 -38.08 -17.15
N ASN A 90 -20.60 -38.20 -16.08
CA ASN A 90 -21.67 -39.16 -15.93
C ASN A 90 -22.96 -38.49 -16.39
N LYS A 91 -23.22 -38.57 -17.69
CA LYS A 91 -24.60 -38.68 -18.16
C LYS A 91 -25.02 -40.13 -17.89
N ASP A 92 -25.93 -40.29 -16.93
CA ASP A 92 -27.04 -41.25 -16.97
C ASP A 92 -28.15 -40.71 -16.06
#